data_AF-A0AAV1K1M2-F1
#
_entry.id   AF-A0AAV1K1M2-F1
#
_cell.length_a   1.000
_cell.length_b   1.000
_cell.length_c   1.000
_cell.angle_alpha   90.00
_cell.angle_beta   90.00
_cell.angle_gamma   90.00
#
_symmetry.space_group_name_H-M   'P 1'
#
loop_
_entity.id
_entity.type
_entity.pdbx_description
1 polymer ?
#
loop_
_entity_poly.entity_id
_entity_poly.type
_entity_poly.pdbx_seq_one_letter_code
_entity_poly.pdbx_strand_id
1 'polypeptide(L)'
;MMKKPPGVLFHGCPTSTEMRNKWLRALRHKCLILDWNKSKICSKHFDNECFDGNRKLKTDAVPTIFPSSMKHPQITKRNDPQIRTYGPKNRIDRLLSKKSQSELILDIKNSISKMREPRNLDNMVTEDLKFRGEVSNEAQLWLIVKKQEHLSTRSQRLIDQQRKQIDLLQNAVENKTNKKEIDETDTNKYIIKCLQEKLTTLEEQIEILTAVEAR
;
A
#
# COMPACT_ATOMS: atom_id res chain seq x y z
N MET A 1 -18.06 4.59 26.56
CA MET A 1 -19.53 4.77 26.54
C MET A 1 -19.84 6.00 25.70
N MET A 2 -20.43 5.83 24.50
CA MET A 2 -20.76 6.95 23.61
C MET A 2 -22.03 7.66 24.12
N LYS A 3 -21.93 8.97 24.37
CA LYS A 3 -23.01 9.81 24.93
C LYS A 3 -24.20 9.85 23.98
N LYS A 4 -25.40 9.66 24.54
CA LYS A 4 -26.69 9.58 23.85
C LYS A 4 -27.14 10.98 23.41
N PRO A 5 -27.32 11.27 22.11
CA PRO A 5 -28.08 12.45 21.72
C PRO A 5 -29.57 12.23 22.09
N PRO A 6 -30.26 13.25 22.63
CA PRO A 6 -31.66 13.11 23.03
C PRO A 6 -32.55 12.82 21.81
N GLY A 7 -33.45 11.84 21.94
CA GLY A 7 -34.50 11.57 20.94
C GLY A 7 -34.19 10.53 19.85
N VAL A 8 -33.05 9.82 19.89
CA VAL A 8 -32.71 8.80 18.88
C VAL A 8 -32.97 7.38 19.40
N LEU A 9 -33.79 6.62 18.67
CA LEU A 9 -34.06 5.21 18.95
C LEU A 9 -32.99 4.34 18.27
N PHE A 10 -32.65 3.21 18.90
CA PHE A 10 -31.67 2.27 18.38
C PHE A 10 -32.36 0.96 18.02
N HIS A 11 -32.31 0.58 16.75
CA HIS A 11 -32.96 -0.59 16.20
C HIS A 11 -31.94 -1.71 16.04
N GLY A 12 -32.30 -2.91 16.51
CA GLY A 12 -31.47 -4.11 16.34
C GLY A 12 -31.39 -4.53 14.88
N CYS A 13 -30.36 -5.29 14.55
CA CYS A 13 -30.21 -5.83 13.21
C CYS A 13 -31.25 -6.94 12.94
N PRO A 14 -31.64 -7.16 11.67
CA PRO A 14 -32.62 -8.19 11.33
C PRO A 14 -32.08 -9.60 11.65
N THR A 15 -33.00 -10.48 12.03
CA THR A 15 -32.70 -11.90 12.33
C THR A 15 -32.68 -12.76 11.07
N SER A 16 -33.47 -12.44 10.05
CA SER A 16 -33.50 -13.15 8.77
C SER A 16 -32.22 -12.93 7.95
N THR A 17 -31.63 -14.01 7.46
CA THR A 17 -30.43 -14.01 6.59
C THR A 17 -30.62 -13.16 5.34
N GLU A 18 -31.81 -13.14 4.75
CA GLU A 18 -32.10 -12.34 3.55
C GLU A 18 -32.03 -10.85 3.84
N MET A 19 -32.62 -10.41 4.95
CA MET A 19 -32.57 -9.01 5.37
C MET A 19 -31.17 -8.60 5.83
N ARG A 20 -30.40 -9.51 6.44
CA ARG A 20 -28.98 -9.28 6.73
C ARG A 20 -28.18 -9.03 5.46
N ASN A 21 -28.41 -9.79 4.39
CA ASN A 21 -27.74 -9.57 3.12
C ASN A 21 -28.10 -8.22 2.49
N LYS A 22 -29.37 -7.80 2.58
CA LYS A 22 -29.81 -6.46 2.13
C LYS A 22 -29.14 -5.35 2.95
N TRP A 23 -29.10 -5.48 4.28
CA TRP A 23 -28.42 -4.52 5.16
C TRP A 23 -26.91 -4.48 4.93
N LEU A 24 -26.28 -5.63 4.71
CA LEU A 24 -24.85 -5.70 4.38
C LEU A 24 -24.56 -4.94 3.10
N ARG A 25 -25.40 -5.08 2.06
CA ARG A 25 -25.25 -4.32 0.81
C ARG A 25 -25.35 -2.81 1.03
N ALA A 26 -26.29 -2.36 1.87
CA ALA A 26 -26.42 -0.94 2.21
C ALA A 26 -25.25 -0.41 3.07
N LEU A 27 -24.69 -1.25 3.96
CA LEU A 27 -23.64 -0.90 4.92
C LEU A 27 -22.22 -1.12 4.40
N ARG A 28 -22.04 -1.81 3.27
CA ARG A 28 -20.75 -2.26 2.71
C ARG A 28 -19.65 -1.20 2.71
N HIS A 29 -19.99 0.06 2.46
CA HIS A 29 -19.03 1.17 2.37
C HIS A 29 -18.97 2.04 3.63
N LYS A 30 -19.80 1.78 4.64
CA LYS A 30 -19.97 2.64 5.82
C LYS A 30 -19.66 1.93 7.14
N CYS A 31 -19.88 0.61 7.20
CA CYS A 31 -19.64 -0.19 8.40
C CYS A 31 -19.04 -1.55 7.99
N LEU A 32 -17.72 -1.69 8.12
CA LEU A 32 -16.99 -2.91 7.72
C LEU A 32 -17.10 -4.03 8.77
N ILE A 33 -17.55 -3.72 9.99
CA ILE A 33 -17.66 -4.67 11.12
C ILE A 33 -19.00 -4.43 11.83
N LEU A 34 -19.99 -5.25 11.51
CA LEU A 34 -21.29 -5.26 12.18
C LEU A 34 -21.47 -6.59 12.92
N ASP A 35 -21.50 -6.56 14.25
CA ASP A 35 -21.92 -7.70 15.05
C ASP A 35 -23.46 -7.77 15.02
N TRP A 36 -24.03 -8.71 14.26
CA TRP A 36 -25.48 -8.83 14.06
C TRP A 36 -26.28 -9.00 15.35
N ASN A 37 -25.65 -9.48 16.44
CA ASN A 37 -26.34 -9.75 17.70
C ASN A 37 -26.28 -8.57 18.68
N LYS A 38 -25.26 -7.72 18.57
CA LYS A 38 -25.00 -6.62 19.52
C LYS A 38 -25.12 -5.23 18.90
N SER A 39 -24.98 -5.13 17.59
CA SER A 39 -25.01 -3.86 16.88
C SER A 39 -26.43 -3.36 16.72
N LYS A 40 -26.60 -2.05 16.92
CA LYS A 40 -27.86 -1.35 16.71
C LYS A 40 -27.61 -0.14 15.83
N ILE A 41 -28.55 0.12 14.92
CA ILE A 41 -28.50 1.27 14.03
C ILE A 41 -29.46 2.33 14.56
N CYS A 42 -29.04 3.59 14.52
CA CYS A 42 -29.85 4.69 15.02
C CYS A 42 -30.99 5.02 14.03
N SER A 43 -32.14 5.47 14.55
CA SER A 43 -33.35 5.73 13.75
C SER A 43 -33.14 6.74 12.63
N LYS A 44 -32.14 7.63 12.74
CA LYS A 44 -31.78 8.61 11.70
C LYS A 44 -31.25 8.01 10.40
N HIS A 45 -30.89 6.72 10.40
CA HIS A 45 -30.44 6.03 9.18
C HIS A 45 -31.58 5.43 8.36
N PHE A 46 -32.80 5.52 8.86
CA PHE A 46 -34.01 5.04 8.21
C PHE A 46 -34.93 6.22 7.92
N ASP A 47 -35.66 6.14 6.81
CA ASP A 47 -36.70 7.11 6.51
C ASP A 47 -37.86 7.00 7.51
N ASN A 48 -38.59 8.08 7.74
CA ASN A 48 -39.76 8.08 8.61
C ASN A 48 -40.84 7.09 8.14
N GLU A 49 -40.92 6.84 6.83
CA GLU A 49 -41.82 5.86 6.22
C GLU A 49 -41.46 4.40 6.52
N CYS A 50 -40.22 4.14 6.97
CA CYS A 50 -39.75 2.81 7.38
C CYS A 50 -40.19 2.42 8.79
N PHE A 51 -40.87 3.31 9.52
CA PHE A 51 -41.39 3.04 10.85
C PHE A 51 -42.90 2.78 10.81
N ASP A 52 -43.33 1.82 11.62
CA ASP A 52 -44.75 1.59 11.90
C ASP A 52 -45.28 2.59 12.95
N GLY A 53 -46.60 2.66 13.12
CA GLY A 53 -47.27 3.56 14.09
C GLY A 53 -46.77 3.43 15.54
N ASN A 54 -46.11 2.32 15.88
CA ASN A 54 -45.48 2.07 17.18
C ASN A 54 -43.98 2.43 17.23
N ARG A 55 -43.46 3.22 16.28
CA ARG A 55 -42.03 3.60 16.15
C ARG A 55 -41.07 2.40 16.08
N LYS A 56 -41.58 1.24 15.67
CA LYS A 56 -40.78 0.05 15.35
C LYS A 56 -40.44 0.07 13.87
N LEU A 57 -39.27 -0.45 13.54
CA LEU A 57 -38.82 -0.53 12.16
C LEU A 57 -39.57 -1.66 11.44
N LYS A 58 -40.10 -1.38 10.25
CA LYS A 58 -40.76 -2.39 9.41
C LYS A 58 -39.82 -3.55 9.10
N THR A 59 -40.39 -4.73 8.86
CA THR A 59 -39.65 -5.98 8.64
C THR A 59 -38.81 -5.98 7.36
N ASP A 60 -39.16 -5.14 6.40
CA ASP A 60 -38.52 -4.96 5.09
C ASP A 60 -37.64 -3.69 5.00
N ALA A 61 -37.60 -2.89 6.06
CA ALA A 61 -36.84 -1.64 6.07
C ALA A 61 -35.33 -1.89 6.04
N VAL A 62 -34.64 -1.06 5.25
CA VAL A 62 -33.18 -1.05 5.12
C VAL A 62 -32.65 0.35 5.41
N PRO A 63 -31.46 0.50 6.04
CA PRO A 63 -30.91 1.81 6.30
C PRO A 63 -30.42 2.42 4.99
N THR A 64 -30.97 3.57 4.61
CA THR A 64 -30.68 4.27 3.35
C THR A 64 -30.04 5.65 3.57
N ILE A 65 -30.24 6.24 4.75
CA ILE A 65 -29.81 7.61 5.04
C ILE A 65 -28.44 7.58 5.72
N PHE A 66 -27.38 7.83 4.95
CA PHE A 66 -26.04 8.06 5.48
C PHE A 66 -25.56 9.43 5.01
N PRO A 67 -25.20 10.36 5.91
CA PRO A 67 -24.67 11.66 5.48
C PRO A 67 -23.41 11.43 4.64
N SER A 68 -23.42 11.95 3.40
CA SER A 68 -22.34 11.82 2.41
C SER A 68 -21.04 12.56 2.77
N SER A 69 -20.96 13.17 3.96
CA SER A 69 -19.84 13.99 4.41
C SER A 69 -18.92 13.30 5.43
N MET A 70 -18.85 11.98 5.46
CA MET A 70 -17.62 11.34 5.92
C MET A 70 -16.67 11.27 4.73
N LYS A 71 -16.01 12.40 4.46
CA LYS A 71 -14.70 12.39 3.80
C LYS A 71 -13.91 11.29 4.48
N HIS A 72 -13.37 10.35 3.70
CA HIS A 72 -12.35 9.43 4.17
C HIS A 72 -11.42 10.17 5.12
N PRO A 73 -10.98 9.59 6.26
CA PRO A 73 -9.86 10.13 6.99
C PRO A 73 -8.66 10.07 6.02
N GLN A 74 -8.49 11.15 5.26
CA GLN A 74 -7.21 11.55 4.75
C GLN A 74 -6.33 11.58 5.98
N ILE A 75 -5.24 10.83 5.93
CA ILE A 75 -4.23 10.76 6.97
C ILE A 75 -3.58 12.15 7.04
N THR A 76 -4.26 13.10 7.67
CA THR A 76 -3.71 14.42 7.96
C THR A 76 -3.02 14.30 9.30
N LYS A 77 -1.69 14.30 9.22
CA LYS A 77 -0.76 14.48 10.33
C LYS A 77 -1.22 15.68 11.20
N ARG A 78 -1.94 15.42 12.30
CA ARG A 78 -2.15 16.39 13.38
C ARG A 78 -2.07 15.65 14.70
N ASN A 79 -1.21 16.17 15.56
CA ASN A 79 -0.85 15.63 16.87
C ASN A 79 -2.04 15.67 17.84
N ASP A 80 -2.74 14.56 18.01
CA ASP A 80 -3.71 14.35 19.09
C ASP A 80 -3.52 12.92 19.68
N PRO A 81 -3.39 12.72 21.01
CA PRO A 81 -2.74 11.55 21.61
C PRO A 81 -3.60 10.27 21.74
N GLN A 82 -4.58 10.02 20.86
CA GLN A 82 -5.33 8.75 20.87
C GLN A 82 -5.46 8.12 19.49
N ILE A 83 -4.31 7.93 18.84
CA ILE A 83 -4.11 6.78 17.97
C ILE A 83 -4.20 5.54 18.87
N ARG A 84 -5.40 4.96 19.01
CA ARG A 84 -5.46 3.54 19.37
C ARG A 84 -4.84 2.80 18.20
N THR A 85 -3.54 2.57 18.31
CA THR A 85 -2.87 1.44 17.69
C THR A 85 -3.83 0.25 17.84
N TYR A 86 -4.19 -0.36 16.72
CA TYR A 86 -4.89 -1.64 16.78
C TYR A 86 -3.90 -2.62 17.38
N GLY A 87 -3.89 -2.65 18.72
CA GLY A 87 -3.09 -3.54 19.50
C GLY A 87 -3.45 -4.97 19.11
N PRO A 88 -2.50 -5.89 19.26
CA PRO A 88 -2.69 -7.26 18.81
C PRO A 88 -3.89 -7.88 19.55
N LYS A 89 -4.93 -8.29 18.80
CA LYS A 89 -6.27 -8.62 19.35
C LYS A 89 -6.26 -9.91 20.15
N ASN A 90 -5.29 -10.78 19.94
CA ASN A 90 -5.14 -12.05 20.65
C ASN A 90 -3.68 -12.25 21.14
N ARG A 91 -3.46 -13.29 21.96
CA ARG A 91 -2.11 -13.64 22.47
C ARG A 91 -1.11 -13.90 21.34
N ILE A 92 -1.55 -14.49 20.23
CA ILE A 92 -0.70 -14.86 19.10
C ILE A 92 -0.21 -13.61 18.37
N ASP A 93 -1.09 -12.66 18.07
CA ASP A 93 -0.74 -11.40 17.43
C ASP A 93 0.31 -10.63 18.27
N ARG A 94 0.18 -10.68 19.60
CA ARG A 94 1.14 -10.06 20.55
C ARG A 94 2.52 -10.72 20.51
N LEU A 95 2.58 -11.99 20.18
CA LEU A 95 3.83 -12.73 20.04
C LEU A 95 4.43 -12.50 18.64
N LEU A 96 3.59 -12.49 17.60
CA LEU A 96 4.00 -12.18 16.23
C LEU A 96 4.57 -10.75 16.13
N SER A 97 3.95 -9.77 16.79
CA SER A 97 4.45 -8.39 16.78
C SER A 97 5.79 -8.20 17.49
N LYS A 98 6.20 -9.16 18.33
CA LYS A 98 7.51 -9.16 19.00
C LYS A 98 8.62 -9.78 18.15
N LYS A 99 8.26 -10.47 17.07
CA LYS A 99 9.21 -11.07 16.14
C LYS A 99 9.55 -10.08 15.04
N SER A 100 10.83 -10.01 14.71
CA SER A 100 11.29 -9.27 13.53
C SER A 100 10.81 -9.95 12.24
N GLN A 101 10.73 -9.17 11.17
CA GLN A 101 10.36 -9.68 9.85
C GLN A 101 11.31 -10.81 9.39
N SER A 102 12.61 -10.69 9.66
CA SER A 102 13.61 -11.70 9.28
C SER A 102 13.45 -13.00 10.06
N GLU A 103 13.18 -12.94 11.37
CA GLU A 103 12.90 -14.13 12.18
C GLU A 103 11.66 -14.87 11.69
N LEU A 104 10.58 -14.14 11.39
CA LEU A 104 9.34 -14.75 10.87
C LEU A 104 9.58 -15.40 9.51
N ILE A 105 10.31 -14.73 8.61
CA ILE A 105 10.65 -15.30 7.30
C ILE A 105 11.48 -16.58 7.46
N LEU A 106 12.47 -16.58 8.34
CA LEU A 106 13.33 -17.74 8.56
C LEU A 106 12.54 -18.93 9.14
N ASP A 107 11.68 -18.67 10.13
CA ASP A 107 10.83 -19.68 10.76
C ASP A 107 9.84 -20.29 9.75
N ILE A 108 9.20 -19.44 8.94
CA ILE A 108 8.30 -19.88 7.85
C ILE A 108 9.07 -20.72 6.84
N LYS A 109 10.24 -20.27 6.37
CA LYS A 109 11.07 -21.04 5.42
C LYS A 109 11.47 -22.40 5.98
N ASN A 110 11.91 -22.45 7.23
CA ASN A 110 12.29 -23.68 7.91
C ASN A 110 11.10 -24.64 8.12
N SER A 111 9.90 -24.09 8.31
CA SER A 111 8.68 -24.89 8.42
C SER A 111 8.26 -25.44 7.06
N ILE A 112 8.28 -24.61 6.02
CA ILE A 112 7.93 -25.01 4.65
C ILE A 112 8.89 -26.09 4.13
N SER A 113 10.19 -25.97 4.37
CA SER A 113 11.18 -26.95 3.91
C SER A 113 11.01 -28.33 4.55
N LYS A 114 10.36 -28.41 5.71
CA LYS A 114 10.04 -29.66 6.41
C LYS A 114 8.69 -30.26 5.99
N MET A 115 7.85 -29.53 5.26
CA MET A 115 6.57 -30.07 4.80
C MET A 115 6.78 -31.11 3.71
N ARG A 116 6.22 -32.31 3.91
CA ARG A 116 6.29 -33.40 2.93
C ARG A 116 5.16 -33.29 1.92
N GLU A 117 5.44 -33.64 0.67
CA GLU A 117 4.42 -33.79 -0.34
C GLU A 117 3.42 -34.89 0.02
N PRO A 118 2.11 -34.62 -0.02
CA PRO A 118 1.07 -35.61 0.22
C PRO A 118 1.17 -36.78 -0.76
N ARG A 119 0.95 -38.01 -0.27
CA ARG A 119 0.92 -39.20 -1.13
C ARG A 119 -0.29 -39.13 -2.07
N ASN A 120 -0.11 -39.51 -3.33
CA ASN A 120 -1.15 -39.51 -4.37
C ASN A 120 -1.69 -38.12 -4.77
N LEU A 121 -0.92 -37.05 -4.56
CA LEU A 121 -1.34 -35.69 -4.89
C LEU A 121 -1.79 -35.55 -6.36
N ASP A 122 -1.08 -36.16 -7.30
CA ASP A 122 -1.40 -36.11 -8.73
C ASP A 122 -2.78 -36.69 -9.07
N ASN A 123 -3.21 -37.71 -8.34
CA ASN A 123 -4.54 -38.31 -8.54
C ASN A 123 -5.65 -37.44 -7.93
N MET A 124 -5.30 -36.69 -6.88
CA MET A 124 -6.22 -35.84 -6.11
C MET A 124 -6.36 -34.44 -6.71
N VAL A 125 -5.43 -34.03 -7.58
CA VAL A 125 -5.39 -32.69 -8.18
C VAL A 125 -5.76 -32.77 -9.67
N THR A 126 -6.56 -31.82 -10.12
CA THR A 126 -6.91 -31.63 -11.54
C THR A 126 -5.87 -30.77 -12.24
N GLU A 127 -5.88 -30.76 -13.58
CA GLU A 127 -4.95 -29.91 -14.37
C GLU A 127 -5.07 -28.41 -14.06
N ASP A 128 -6.24 -27.95 -13.60
CA ASP A 128 -6.45 -26.58 -13.11
C ASP A 128 -6.06 -26.37 -11.63
N LEU A 129 -5.29 -27.30 -11.07
CA LEU A 129 -4.78 -27.28 -9.69
C LEU A 129 -5.89 -27.16 -8.63
N LYS A 130 -7.03 -27.84 -8.86
CA LYS A 130 -8.12 -27.99 -7.88
C LYS A 130 -8.16 -29.42 -7.36
N PHE A 131 -8.76 -29.60 -6.19
CA PHE A 131 -8.90 -30.92 -5.59
C PHE A 131 -10.14 -31.66 -6.11
N ARG A 132 -10.01 -32.97 -6.35
CA ARG A 132 -11.12 -33.88 -6.62
C ARG A 132 -11.67 -34.40 -5.28
N GLY A 133 -12.88 -33.99 -4.92
CA GLY A 133 -13.60 -34.50 -3.74
C GLY A 133 -13.11 -33.94 -2.38
N GLU A 134 -13.47 -34.63 -1.29
CA GLU A 134 -12.98 -34.30 0.05
C GLU A 134 -11.50 -34.70 0.19
N VAL A 135 -10.65 -33.71 0.47
CA VAL A 135 -9.20 -33.88 0.57
C VAL A 135 -8.73 -33.48 1.95
N SER A 136 -7.73 -34.20 2.48
CA SER A 136 -7.12 -33.88 3.76
C SER A 136 -6.65 -32.42 3.81
N ASN A 137 -6.91 -31.76 4.95
CA ASN A 137 -6.46 -30.38 5.20
C ASN A 137 -4.94 -30.21 4.97
N GLU A 138 -4.14 -31.25 5.24
CA GLU A 138 -2.70 -31.24 5.00
C GLU A 138 -2.35 -31.06 3.51
N ALA A 139 -3.04 -31.78 2.62
CA ALA A 139 -2.82 -31.67 1.19
C ALA A 139 -3.29 -30.31 0.64
N GLN A 140 -4.40 -29.80 1.16
CA GLN A 140 -4.88 -28.46 0.81
C GLN A 140 -3.89 -27.36 1.19
N LEU A 141 -3.38 -27.40 2.43
CA LEU A 141 -2.39 -26.45 2.92
C LEU A 141 -1.09 -26.55 2.12
N TRP A 142 -0.63 -27.76 1.80
CA TRP A 142 0.57 -27.95 0.97
C TRP A 142 0.42 -27.30 -0.41
N LEU A 143 -0.70 -27.52 -1.10
CA LEU A 143 -0.94 -26.92 -2.41
C LEU A 143 -1.04 -25.39 -2.35
N ILE A 144 -1.66 -24.84 -1.31
CA ILE A 144 -1.70 -23.39 -1.07
C ILE A 144 -0.30 -22.83 -0.88
N VAL A 145 0.53 -23.49 -0.08
CA VAL A 145 1.94 -23.09 0.13
C VAL A 145 2.71 -23.13 -1.18
N LYS A 146 2.53 -24.16 -2.02
CA LYS A 146 3.19 -24.23 -3.34
C LYS A 146 2.73 -23.15 -4.32
N LYS A 147 1.43 -22.84 -4.35
CA LYS A 147 0.91 -21.71 -5.12
C LYS A 147 1.51 -20.38 -4.64
N GLN A 148 1.61 -20.20 -3.32
CA GLN A 148 2.20 -19.00 -2.72
C GLN A 148 3.70 -18.90 -3.04
N GLU A 149 4.45 -20.00 -2.98
CA GLU A 149 5.87 -20.06 -3.34
C GLU A 149 6.08 -19.66 -4.80
N HIS A 150 5.29 -20.21 -5.72
CA HIS A 150 5.35 -19.87 -7.14
C HIS A 150 5.08 -18.38 -7.39
N LEU A 151 4.03 -17.82 -6.77
CA LEU A 151 3.73 -16.39 -6.85
C LEU A 151 4.87 -15.54 -6.29
N SER A 152 5.43 -15.92 -5.16
CA SER A 152 6.53 -15.21 -4.51
C SER A 152 7.77 -15.18 -5.39
N THR A 153 8.13 -16.31 -6.01
CA THR A 153 9.22 -16.38 -7.00
C THR A 153 8.96 -15.50 -8.21
N ARG A 154 7.74 -15.50 -8.76
CA ARG A 154 7.38 -14.65 -9.89
C ARG A 154 7.48 -13.17 -9.54
N SER A 155 6.97 -12.77 -8.38
CA SER A 155 7.09 -11.39 -7.89
C SER A 155 8.54 -10.97 -7.69
N GLN A 156 9.38 -11.84 -7.12
CA GLN A 156 10.80 -11.55 -6.94
C GLN A 156 11.50 -11.29 -8.28
N ARG A 157 11.24 -12.12 -9.30
CA ARG A 157 11.81 -11.92 -10.65
C ARG A 157 11.43 -10.57 -11.25
N LEU A 158 10.18 -10.13 -11.06
CA LEU A 158 9.72 -8.83 -11.54
C LEU A 158 10.42 -7.68 -10.80
N ILE A 159 10.57 -7.79 -9.48
CA ILE A 159 11.31 -6.80 -8.68
C ILE A 159 12.77 -6.73 -9.14
N ASP A 160 13.41 -7.87 -9.37
CA ASP A 160 14.81 -7.93 -9.81
C ASP A 160 14.96 -7.33 -11.23
N GLN A 161 14.00 -7.57 -12.12
CA GLN A 161 13.98 -6.96 -13.44
C GLN A 161 13.80 -5.43 -13.35
N GLN A 162 12.90 -4.95 -12.49
CA GLN A 162 12.70 -3.51 -12.27
C GLN A 162 13.94 -2.85 -11.67
N ARG A 163 14.61 -3.50 -10.72
CA ARG A 163 15.87 -3.01 -10.15
C ARG A 163 16.94 -2.83 -11.23
N LYS A 164 17.14 -3.83 -12.09
CA LYS A 164 18.08 -3.72 -13.22
C LYS A 164 17.74 -2.56 -14.16
N GLN A 165 16.45 -2.31 -14.41
CA GLN A 165 16.03 -1.18 -15.24
C GLN A 165 16.36 0.17 -14.57
N ILE A 166 16.14 0.28 -13.26
CA ILE A 166 16.49 1.48 -12.48
C ILE A 166 17.99 1.72 -12.55
N ASP A 167 18.82 0.69 -12.32
CA ASP A 167 20.28 0.82 -12.34
C ASP A 167 20.78 1.28 -13.73
N LEU A 168 20.23 0.74 -14.82
CA LEU A 168 20.58 1.17 -16.18
C LEU A 168 20.21 2.64 -16.44
N LEU A 169 19.05 3.07 -15.96
CA LEU A 169 18.60 4.46 -16.12
C LEU A 169 19.47 5.41 -15.28
N GLN A 170 19.83 5.03 -14.05
CA GLN A 170 20.75 5.80 -13.20
C GLN A 170 22.11 5.97 -13.87
N ASN A 171 22.72 4.88 -14.34
CA ASN A 171 23.98 4.92 -15.07
C ASN A 171 23.89 5.77 -16.34
N ALA A 172 22.77 5.71 -17.08
CA ALA A 172 22.59 6.53 -18.28
C ALA A 172 22.45 8.02 -17.96
N VAL A 173 21.84 8.38 -16.83
CA VAL A 173 21.75 9.76 -16.35
C VAL A 173 23.14 10.25 -15.93
N GLU A 174 23.86 9.49 -15.12
CA GLU A 174 25.21 9.83 -14.65
C GLU A 174 26.19 9.99 -15.82
N ASN A 175 26.16 9.10 -16.80
CA ASN A 175 27.00 9.22 -18.00
C ASN A 175 26.66 10.48 -18.81
N LYS A 176 25.37 10.86 -18.90
CA LYS A 176 24.95 12.09 -19.59
C LYS A 176 25.37 13.35 -18.84
N THR A 177 25.29 13.37 -17.51
CA THR A 177 25.74 14.51 -16.70
C THR A 177 27.24 14.68 -16.80
N ASN A 178 28.00 13.60 -16.62
CA ASN A 178 29.47 13.63 -16.71
C ASN A 178 29.93 14.09 -18.10
N LYS A 179 29.27 13.62 -19.17
CA LYS A 179 29.59 14.08 -20.53
C LYS A 179 29.36 15.59 -20.70
N LYS A 180 28.24 16.13 -20.19
CA LYS A 180 27.96 17.57 -20.25
C LYS A 180 29.00 18.38 -19.47
N GLU A 181 29.38 17.92 -18.29
CA GLU A 181 30.41 18.58 -17.47
C GLU A 181 31.77 18.59 -18.17
N ILE A 182 32.15 17.50 -18.85
CA ILE A 182 33.37 17.42 -19.65
C ILE A 182 33.30 18.40 -20.83
N ASP A 183 32.20 18.37 -21.60
CA ASP A 183 32.02 19.26 -22.76
C ASP A 183 32.05 20.75 -22.36
N GLU A 184 31.43 21.10 -21.22
CA GLU A 184 31.45 22.46 -20.66
C GLU A 184 32.85 22.87 -20.17
N THR A 185 33.55 21.94 -19.50
CA THR A 185 34.94 22.16 -19.05
C THR A 185 35.87 22.43 -20.23
N ASP A 186 35.75 21.68 -21.32
CA ASP A 186 36.59 21.87 -22.50
C ASP A 186 36.26 23.18 -23.24
N THR A 187 34.99 23.58 -23.28
CA THR A 187 34.58 24.89 -23.78
C THR A 187 35.20 26.03 -22.96
N ASN A 188 35.17 25.93 -21.63
CA ASN A 188 35.77 26.92 -20.74
C ASN A 188 37.29 27.00 -20.91
N LYS A 189 37.98 25.87 -21.05
CA LYS A 189 39.43 25.85 -21.35
C LYS A 189 39.76 26.59 -22.65
N TYR A 190 38.95 26.39 -23.70
CA TYR A 190 39.13 27.09 -24.97
C TYR A 190 38.98 28.60 -24.82
N ILE A 191 37.94 29.06 -24.10
CA ILE A 191 37.71 30.48 -23.85
C ILE A 191 38.89 31.10 -23.07
N ILE A 192 39.37 30.42 -22.02
CA ILE A 192 40.53 30.89 -21.24
C ILE A 192 41.75 31.06 -22.13
N LYS A 193 42.02 30.10 -23.03
CA LYS A 193 43.14 30.19 -23.97
C LYS A 193 43.03 31.42 -24.89
N CYS A 194 41.85 31.67 -25.46
CA CYS A 194 41.63 32.86 -26.30
C CYS A 194 41.80 34.17 -25.52
N LEU A 195 41.37 34.21 -24.25
CA LEU A 195 41.56 35.39 -23.40
C LEU A 195 43.03 35.60 -23.05
N GLN A 196 43.78 34.53 -22.78
CA GLN A 196 45.22 34.59 -22.54
C GLN A 196 45.97 35.13 -23.76
N GLU A 197 45.69 34.61 -24.96
CA GLU A 197 46.29 35.10 -26.21
C GLU A 197 46.00 36.60 -26.41
N LYS A 198 44.76 37.04 -26.19
CA LYS A 198 44.40 38.47 -26.27
C LYS A 198 45.12 39.32 -25.23
N LEU A 199 45.26 38.82 -24.00
CA LEU A 199 45.98 39.53 -22.94
C LEU A 199 47.43 39.74 -23.34
N THR A 200 48.11 38.69 -23.82
CA THR A 200 49.50 38.79 -24.30
C THR A 200 49.63 39.82 -25.43
N THR A 201 48.72 39.82 -26.41
CA THR A 201 48.74 40.83 -27.47
C THR A 201 48.55 42.26 -26.94
N LEU A 202 47.69 42.46 -25.94
CA LEU A 202 47.50 43.77 -25.31
C LEU A 202 48.73 44.21 -24.52
N GLU A 203 49.37 43.30 -23.80
CA GLU A 203 50.62 43.55 -23.08
C GLU A 203 51.73 43.99 -24.04
N GLU A 204 51.90 43.28 -25.17
CA GLU A 204 52.83 43.66 -26.24
C GLU A 204 52.51 45.05 -26.82
N GLN A 205 51.24 45.36 -27.06
CA GLN A 205 50.83 46.69 -27.54
C GLN A 205 51.14 47.80 -26.53
N ILE A 206 50.89 47.56 -25.24
CA ILE A 206 51.21 48.51 -24.17
C ILE A 206 52.72 48.74 -24.10
N GLU A 207 53.53 47.69 -24.20
CA GLU A 207 55.00 47.80 -24.20
C GLU A 207 55.50 48.66 -25.38
N ILE A 208 54.96 48.42 -26.58
CA ILE A 208 55.28 49.22 -27.78
C ILE A 208 54.89 50.69 -27.57
N LEU A 209 53.67 50.97 -27.09
CA LEU A 209 53.20 52.35 -26.85
C LEU A 209 54.07 53.06 -25.82
N THR A 210 54.40 52.38 -24.71
CA THR A 210 55.27 52.91 -23.66
C THR A 210 56.66 53.24 -24.19
N ALA A 211 57.22 52.40 -25.07
CA ALA A 211 58.51 52.64 -25.70
C ALA A 211 58.50 53.80 -26.71
N VAL A 212 57.36 54.08 -27.36
CA VAL A 212 57.20 55.23 -28.26
C VAL A 212 57.08 56.53 -27.47
N GLU A 213 56.33 56.55 -26.37
CA GLU A 213 56.18 57.75 -25.52
C GLU A 213 57.47 58.15 -24.79
N ALA A 214 58.41 57.21 -24.59
CA ALA A 214 59.69 57.46 -23.94
C ALA A 214 60.78 58.08 -24.86
N ARG A 215 60.49 58.30 -26.16
CA ARG A 215 61.41 58.90 -27.14
C ARG A 215 61.08 60.35 -27.43
#